data_AF-A0A446BSG1-F1
#
_entry.id   AF-A0A446BSG1-F1
#
_cell.length_a   1.000
_cell.length_b   1.000
_cell.length_c   1.000
_cell.angle_alpha   90.00
_cell.angle_beta   90.00
_cell.angle_gamma   90.00
#
_symmetry.space_group_name_H-M   'P 1'
#
loop_
_entity.id
_entity.type
_entity.pdbx_description
1 polymer ?
#
loop_
_entity_poly.entity_id
_entity_poly.type
_entity_poly.pdbx_seq_one_letter_code
_entity_poly.pdbx_strand_id
1 'polypeptide(L)'
;MRVYVHVGGPLHAGLDEVPVCVDLITEAFLGAPVNTLEASEEVEGVTKEGTRTYRLIDIQHILASKLAAFCARGDLDSHDFLDLMWLLIKSPYSVKLREGSVNVPLDQRQAFLAAASTESPHIPSPQSLASKASQVIRGVWRGALIEYIEHPERFPNQVLRVTAHTVLIKDAFPKSTIHLLLLPRSPAHYLLHPHTAFADASFLTTIRAEAAEAARLAAAELARQLGSFSASNRARDEAVGRGVPPDRLPPGRDYAREIRVGTHAHPSMAHLHVHIISRDMRSERVKHRKHYNSFNTPFFVPLADYPLAEDDVRRETGYQNANLRRELVCWRCGRAFGNRFAELKRHLEEEFVEWRAE
;
A
#
# COMPACT_ATOMS: atom_id res chain seq x y z
N MET A 1 5.05 18.68 14.29
CA MET A 1 5.14 19.52 13.08
C MET A 1 6.44 19.23 12.36
N ARG A 2 6.40 18.82 11.08
CA ARG A 2 7.62 18.62 10.29
C ARG A 2 7.98 19.92 9.59
N VAL A 3 9.16 20.46 9.86
CA VAL A 3 9.70 21.65 9.19
C VAL A 3 10.98 21.28 8.45
N TYR A 4 11.19 21.97 7.34
CA TYR A 4 12.44 21.89 6.59
C TYR A 4 13.20 23.17 6.88
N VAL A 5 14.37 23.04 7.50
CA VAL A 5 15.22 24.17 7.87
C VAL A 5 16.53 24.07 7.11
N HIS A 6 17.02 25.20 6.62
CA HIS A 6 18.37 25.31 6.10
C HIS A 6 19.29 25.51 7.30
N VAL A 7 20.16 24.54 7.57
CA VAL A 7 21.16 24.66 8.65
C VAL A 7 22.42 25.21 8.00
N GLY A 8 22.73 26.50 8.25
CA GLY A 8 23.88 27.17 7.64
C GLY A 8 23.90 28.70 7.61
N GLY A 9 22.82 29.43 7.92
CA GLY A 9 22.85 30.91 7.96
C GLY A 9 22.84 31.46 9.40
N PRO A 10 23.27 32.70 9.71
CA PRO A 10 24.11 33.69 9.02
C PRO A 10 25.45 33.98 9.76
N LEU A 11 25.84 33.14 10.72
CA LEU A 11 26.99 33.36 11.62
C LEU A 11 28.31 32.72 11.15
N HIS A 12 28.29 31.95 10.05
CA HIS A 12 29.46 31.24 9.53
C HIS A 12 29.55 31.41 8.01
N ALA A 13 30.33 32.40 7.56
CA ALA A 13 30.56 32.63 6.14
C ALA A 13 31.36 31.46 5.52
N GLY A 14 30.81 30.80 4.50
CA GLY A 14 31.51 29.80 3.68
C GLY A 14 30.98 28.36 3.72
N LEU A 15 29.85 28.09 4.40
CA LEU A 15 29.22 26.77 4.41
C LEU A 15 27.97 26.74 3.52
N ASP A 16 27.87 25.71 2.66
CA ASP A 16 26.69 25.48 1.84
C ASP A 16 25.48 25.15 2.73
N GLU A 17 24.36 25.81 2.49
CA GLU A 17 23.11 25.56 3.22
C GLU A 17 22.62 24.13 3.00
N VAL A 18 22.61 23.31 4.06
CA VAL A 18 22.06 21.95 3.98
C VAL A 18 20.58 21.99 4.37
N PRO A 19 19.65 21.57 3.51
CA PRO A 19 18.25 21.43 3.89
C PRO A 19 18.11 20.20 4.79
N VAL A 20 17.72 20.42 6.04
CA VAL A 20 17.53 19.36 7.04
C VAL A 20 16.06 19.30 7.43
N CYS A 21 15.53 18.08 7.48
CA CYS A 21 14.18 17.83 7.96
C CYS A 21 14.20 17.72 9.49
N VAL A 22 13.45 18.57 10.17
CA VAL A 22 13.35 18.58 11.64
C VAL A 22 11.89 18.33 12.01
N ASP A 23 11.66 17.33 12.85
CA ASP A 23 10.37 17.09 13.45
C ASP A 23 10.28 17.86 14.76
N LEU A 24 9.53 18.97 14.75
CA LEU A 24 9.22 19.76 15.94
C LEU A 24 8.07 19.09 16.69
N ILE A 25 8.33 18.62 17.90
CA ILE A 25 7.31 18.13 18.82
C ILE A 25 6.90 19.33 19.68
N THR A 26 5.67 19.81 19.50
CA THR A 26 5.12 20.89 20.31
C THR A 26 4.63 20.35 21.65
N GLU A 27 4.70 21.17 22.71
CA GLU A 27 4.13 20.83 24.00
C GLU A 27 2.68 20.35 23.85
N ALA A 28 2.30 19.34 24.65
CA ALA A 28 1.01 18.63 24.67
C ALA A 28 0.69 17.65 23.52
N PHE A 29 1.44 17.59 22.41
CA PHE A 29 0.99 16.79 21.24
C PHE A 29 1.32 15.28 21.27
N LEU A 30 2.03 14.76 22.28
CA LEU A 30 2.42 13.34 22.40
C LEU A 30 2.66 12.92 23.86
N GLY A 31 2.13 13.68 24.83
CA GLY A 31 2.67 13.64 26.19
C GLY A 31 4.17 14.00 26.23
N ALA A 32 4.61 14.87 25.31
CA ALA A 32 5.97 15.40 25.30
C ALA A 32 6.28 15.91 26.71
N PRO A 33 7.41 15.51 27.30
CA PRO A 33 7.72 15.81 28.68
C PRO A 33 7.79 17.32 28.83
N VAL A 34 7.12 17.83 29.86
CA VAL A 34 7.10 19.27 30.20
C VAL A 34 8.53 19.79 30.33
N ASN A 35 9.45 18.92 30.73
CA ASN A 35 10.89 19.15 30.66
C ASN A 35 11.55 18.27 29.59
N THR A 36 11.75 18.82 28.39
CA THR A 36 12.43 18.12 27.29
C THR A 36 13.91 17.80 27.60
N LEU A 37 14.51 18.44 28.60
CA LEU A 37 15.87 18.15 29.07
C LEU A 37 15.97 16.81 29.79
N GLU A 38 14.91 16.39 30.49
CA GLU A 38 14.92 15.16 31.29
C GLU A 38 14.58 13.91 30.47
N ALA A 39 14.13 14.09 29.22
CA ALA A 39 13.72 12.99 28.34
C ALA A 39 14.44 13.01 26.99
N SER A 40 15.56 13.71 26.93
CA SER A 40 16.49 13.62 25.81
C SER A 40 17.84 13.12 26.31
N GLU A 41 18.48 12.28 25.51
CA GLU A 41 19.87 11.88 25.70
C GLU A 41 20.80 12.76 24.85
N GLU A 42 21.97 13.08 25.40
CA GLU A 42 23.03 13.72 24.63
C GLU A 42 23.87 12.65 23.93
N VAL A 43 23.94 12.74 22.60
CA VAL A 43 24.71 11.85 21.74
C VAL A 43 25.74 12.66 20.99
N GLU A 44 27.00 12.25 21.08
CA GLU A 44 28.07 12.87 20.30
C GLU A 44 28.07 12.35 18.86
N GLY A 45 28.11 13.26 17.91
CA GLY A 45 28.25 12.98 16.49
C GLY A 45 29.50 13.66 15.94
N VAL A 46 30.29 12.90 15.17
CA VAL A 46 31.46 13.45 14.49
C VAL A 46 31.02 14.00 13.14
N THR A 47 31.26 15.30 12.93
CA THR A 47 30.99 15.99 11.67
C THR A 47 32.30 16.39 10.99
N LYS A 48 32.21 16.92 9.76
CA LYS A 48 33.37 17.49 9.05
C LYS A 48 34.01 18.66 9.79
N GLU A 49 33.32 19.27 10.75
CA GLU A 49 33.80 20.38 11.58
C GLU A 49 34.25 19.96 12.98
N GLY A 50 34.33 18.64 13.23
CA GLY A 50 34.68 18.07 14.53
C GLY A 50 33.49 17.45 15.25
N THR A 51 33.73 17.03 16.49
CA THR A 51 32.73 16.40 17.36
C THR A 51 31.74 17.43 17.87
N ARG A 52 30.45 17.16 17.70
CA ARG A 52 29.34 17.98 18.21
C ARG A 52 28.38 17.11 19.01
N THR A 53 27.79 17.68 20.05
CA THR A 53 26.78 17.00 20.88
C THR A 53 25.38 17.32 20.36
N TYR A 54 24.56 16.28 20.21
CA TYR A 54 23.17 16.33 19.75
C TYR A 54 22.25 15.83 20.85
N ARG A 55 21.05 16.39 20.98
CA ARG A 55 20.03 15.87 21.90
C ARG A 55 19.00 15.04 21.13
N LEU A 56 18.87 13.78 21.48
CA LEU A 56 17.90 12.85 20.92
C LEU A 56 16.81 12.54 21.94
N ILE A 57 15.56 12.61 21.52
CA ILE A 57 14.41 12.30 22.37
C ILE A 57 14.27 10.78 22.47
N ASP A 58 14.13 10.25 23.69
CA ASP A 58 13.94 8.81 23.92
C ASP A 58 12.49 8.38 23.59
N ILE A 59 12.27 8.14 22.31
CA ILE A 59 10.97 7.69 21.77
C ILE A 59 10.56 6.33 22.38
N GLN A 60 11.51 5.47 22.74
CA GLN A 60 11.20 4.14 23.28
C GLN A 60 10.60 4.25 24.68
N HIS A 61 11.16 5.11 25.53
CA HIS A 61 10.64 5.34 26.87
C HIS A 61 9.28 6.04 26.84
N ILE A 62 9.11 7.00 25.93
CA ILE A 62 7.81 7.67 25.71
C ILE A 62 6.75 6.66 25.29
N LEU A 63 7.07 5.76 24.35
CA LEU A 63 6.18 4.67 23.93
C LEU A 63 5.81 3.74 25.09
N ALA A 64 6.80 3.32 25.89
CA ALA A 64 6.57 2.45 27.04
C ALA A 64 5.69 3.12 28.11
N SER A 65 5.94 4.40 28.41
CA SER A 65 5.17 5.20 29.35
C SER A 65 3.72 5.38 28.87
N LYS A 66 3.53 5.72 27.60
CA LYS A 66 2.19 5.85 26.98
C LYS A 66 1.43 4.53 26.96
N LEU A 67 2.12 3.43 26.67
CA LEU A 67 1.53 2.09 26.72
C LEU A 67 1.10 1.72 28.13
N ALA A 68 1.95 1.96 29.14
CA ALA A 68 1.60 1.70 30.53
C ALA A 68 0.41 2.55 31.00
N ALA A 69 0.38 3.82 30.59
CA ALA A 69 -0.69 4.74 30.94
C ALA A 69 -2.01 4.38 30.24
N PHE A 70 -1.95 3.93 28.99
CA PHE A 70 -3.09 3.34 28.27
C PHE A 70 -3.59 2.07 28.95
N CYS A 71 -2.71 1.11 29.27
CA CYS A 71 -3.05 -0.14 29.97
C CYS A 71 -3.68 0.11 31.34
N ALA A 72 -3.25 1.16 32.06
CA ALA A 72 -3.82 1.55 33.34
C ALA A 72 -5.22 2.20 33.21
N ARG A 73 -5.51 2.86 32.10
CA ARG A 73 -6.76 3.59 31.87
C ARG A 73 -7.83 2.77 31.12
N GLY A 74 -7.43 1.84 30.26
CA GLY A 74 -8.32 0.89 29.58
C GLY A 74 -9.29 1.50 28.56
N ASP A 75 -9.16 2.79 28.24
CA ASP A 75 -10.07 3.51 27.35
C ASP A 75 -9.47 3.70 25.95
N LEU A 76 -10.12 3.11 24.94
CA LEU A 76 -9.75 3.18 23.52
C LEU A 76 -9.97 4.58 22.91
N ASP A 77 -10.76 5.44 23.55
CA ASP A 77 -10.95 6.85 23.15
C ASP A 77 -9.94 7.80 23.84
N SER A 78 -9.03 7.27 24.65
CA SER A 78 -8.00 8.08 25.31
C SER A 78 -6.98 8.64 24.31
N HIS A 79 -6.48 9.85 24.59
CA HIS A 79 -5.41 10.48 23.81
C HIS A 79 -4.16 9.58 23.71
N ASP A 80 -3.95 8.67 24.67
CA ASP A 80 -2.81 7.75 24.65
C ASP A 80 -2.91 6.69 23.53
N PHE A 81 -4.11 6.19 23.23
CA PHE A 81 -4.31 5.26 22.13
C PHE A 81 -4.04 5.93 20.77
N LEU A 82 -4.53 7.16 20.61
CA LEU A 82 -4.30 7.96 19.40
C LEU A 82 -2.82 8.32 19.24
N ASP A 83 -2.11 8.64 20.33
CA ASP A 83 -0.67 8.89 20.34
C ASP A 83 0.11 7.64 19.92
N LEU A 84 -0.26 6.46 20.44
CA LEU A 84 0.35 5.17 20.07
C LEU A 84 0.14 4.84 18.59
N MET A 85 -1.09 5.03 18.08
CA MET A 85 -1.40 4.82 16.66
C MET A 85 -0.63 5.78 15.76
N TRP A 86 -0.54 7.06 16.15
CA TRP A 86 0.24 8.05 15.41
C TRP A 86 1.71 7.67 15.35
N LEU A 87 2.33 7.28 16.48
CA LEU A 87 3.74 6.88 16.55
C LEU A 87 4.04 5.65 15.69
N LEU A 88 3.15 4.65 15.70
CA LEU A 88 3.28 3.43 14.89
C LEU A 88 3.11 3.70 13.39
N ILE A 89 2.26 4.65 13.01
CA ILE A 89 1.99 5.00 11.61
C ILE A 89 3.06 5.95 11.03
N LYS A 90 3.65 6.83 11.86
CA LYS A 90 4.55 7.92 11.43
C LYS A 90 6.04 7.67 11.64
N SER A 91 6.45 6.54 12.21
CA SER A 91 7.87 6.16 12.32
C SER A 91 8.28 5.18 11.20
N PRO A 92 8.65 5.64 10.00
CA PRO A 92 9.22 4.76 9.00
C PRO A 92 10.71 4.60 9.30
N TYR A 93 11.11 3.41 9.73
CA TYR A 93 12.52 2.95 9.84
C TYR A 93 13.35 3.51 11.00
N SER A 94 13.10 3.07 12.23
CA SER A 94 14.17 2.84 13.23
C SER A 94 13.75 2.16 14.53
N VAL A 95 12.53 1.62 14.68
CA VAL A 95 12.33 0.55 15.67
C VAL A 95 12.76 -0.78 15.06
N LYS A 96 14.07 -0.89 14.76
CA LYS A 96 14.71 -2.17 15.02
C LYS A 96 14.63 -2.29 16.53
N LEU A 97 13.67 -3.06 17.03
CA LEU A 97 13.90 -3.79 18.28
C LEU A 97 15.22 -4.52 18.01
N ARG A 98 16.34 -3.94 18.45
CA ARG A 98 17.50 -4.77 18.73
C ARG A 98 16.94 -5.84 19.66
N GLU A 99 17.10 -7.09 19.27
CA GLU A 99 17.04 -8.20 20.21
C GLU A 99 17.86 -7.77 21.43
N GLY A 100 17.14 -7.47 22.49
CA GLY A 100 17.57 -6.56 23.54
C GLY A 100 16.40 -6.33 24.46
N SER A 101 15.83 -7.44 24.94
CA SER A 101 15.18 -7.55 26.23
C SER A 101 14.45 -6.29 26.73
N VAL A 102 13.32 -5.94 26.12
CA VAL A 102 12.28 -5.21 26.87
C VAL A 102 11.45 -6.28 27.56
N ASN A 103 11.75 -6.53 28.84
CA ASN A 103 10.91 -7.29 29.75
C ASN A 103 9.59 -6.54 29.91
N VAL A 104 8.67 -6.68 28.94
CA VAL A 104 7.26 -6.48 29.20
C VAL A 104 6.81 -7.75 29.93
N PRO A 105 6.42 -7.66 31.21
CA PRO A 105 5.98 -8.81 31.99
C PRO A 105 4.90 -9.60 31.22
N LEU A 106 5.01 -10.94 31.24
CA LEU A 106 4.18 -11.83 30.42
C LEU A 106 2.67 -11.62 30.68
N ASP A 107 2.33 -11.27 31.91
CA ASP A 107 1.01 -10.89 32.40
C ASP A 107 0.49 -9.59 31.76
N GLN A 108 1.32 -8.58 31.51
CA GLN A 108 0.91 -7.36 30.82
C GLN A 108 0.66 -7.60 29.33
N ARG A 109 1.49 -8.47 28.71
CA ARG A 109 1.30 -8.90 27.32
C ARG A 109 0.05 -9.77 27.17
N GLN A 110 -0.22 -10.65 28.13
CA GLN A 110 -1.44 -11.45 28.17
C GLN A 110 -2.67 -10.62 28.52
N ALA A 111 -2.57 -9.61 29.39
CA ALA A 111 -3.65 -8.68 29.70
C ALA A 111 -4.05 -7.85 28.47
N PHE A 112 -3.09 -7.40 27.65
CA PHE A 112 -3.36 -6.75 26.37
C PHE A 112 -4.12 -7.67 25.39
N LEU A 113 -3.69 -8.93 25.25
CA LEU A 113 -4.35 -9.91 24.39
C LEU A 113 -5.73 -10.31 24.94
N ALA A 114 -5.88 -10.42 26.26
CA ALA A 114 -7.14 -10.75 26.93
C ALA A 114 -8.15 -9.60 26.86
N ALA A 115 -7.73 -8.36 27.07
CA ALA A 115 -8.57 -7.16 26.93
C ALA A 115 -9.04 -6.94 25.49
N ALA A 116 -8.22 -7.35 24.51
CA ALA A 116 -8.62 -7.40 23.10
C ALA A 116 -9.56 -8.58 22.75
N SER A 117 -9.68 -9.58 23.64
CA SER A 117 -10.42 -10.82 23.40
C SER A 117 -11.71 -10.97 24.23
N THR A 118 -11.97 -10.11 25.23
CA THR A 118 -13.20 -10.15 26.05
C THR A 118 -14.29 -9.28 25.47
N GLU A 119 -15.47 -9.88 25.21
CA GLU A 119 -16.67 -9.21 24.72
C GLU A 119 -17.18 -8.11 25.70
N SER A 120 -17.09 -6.85 25.25
CA SER A 120 -17.90 -5.62 25.54
C SER A 120 -18.36 -5.26 26.96
N PRO A 121 -18.36 -3.94 27.27
CA PRO A 121 -19.64 -3.21 27.16
C PRO A 121 -19.56 -1.90 26.36
N HIS A 122 -20.57 -1.68 25.51
CA HIS A 122 -20.89 -0.49 24.71
C HIS A 122 -19.77 0.09 23.82
N ILE A 123 -19.51 -0.63 22.72
CA ILE A 123 -18.79 -0.11 21.57
C ILE A 123 -19.68 0.88 20.79
N PRO A 124 -19.30 2.16 20.60
CA PRO A 124 -19.94 3.00 19.59
C PRO A 124 -19.70 2.38 18.21
N SER A 125 -20.72 2.40 17.35
CA SER A 125 -20.79 1.57 16.13
C SER A 125 -19.51 1.64 15.27
N PRO A 126 -19.18 0.59 14.49
CA PRO A 126 -17.99 0.57 13.61
C PRO A 126 -17.81 1.80 12.70
N GLN A 127 -18.91 2.51 12.44
CA GLN A 127 -18.93 3.76 11.69
C GLN A 127 -18.24 4.93 12.41
N SER A 128 -18.25 4.99 13.75
CA SER A 128 -17.62 6.08 14.53
C SER A 128 -16.09 5.94 14.60
N LEU A 129 -15.58 4.71 14.64
CA LEU A 129 -14.15 4.41 14.65
C LEU A 129 -13.54 4.58 13.24
N ALA A 130 -14.26 4.15 12.20
CA ALA A 130 -13.86 4.37 10.81
C ALA A 130 -13.84 5.86 10.43
N SER A 131 -14.79 6.66 10.93
CA SER A 131 -14.83 8.11 10.66
C SER A 131 -13.69 8.86 11.37
N LYS A 132 -13.39 8.53 12.63
CA LYS A 132 -12.25 9.08 13.38
C LYS A 132 -10.91 8.69 12.74
N ALA A 133 -10.74 7.42 12.34
CA ALA A 133 -9.53 6.97 11.63
C ALA A 133 -9.37 7.65 10.25
N SER A 134 -10.46 7.84 9.50
CA SER A 134 -10.45 8.55 8.22
C SER A 134 -9.97 10.00 8.37
N GLN A 135 -10.43 10.73 9.41
CA GLN A 135 -9.96 12.10 9.67
C GLN A 135 -8.45 12.19 9.95
N VAL A 136 -7.88 11.23 10.69
CA VAL A 136 -6.44 11.20 11.00
C VAL A 136 -5.60 10.79 9.77
N ILE A 137 -6.14 9.90 8.92
CA ILE A 137 -5.44 9.36 7.74
C ILE A 137 -5.40 10.37 6.57
N ARG A 138 -6.38 11.29 6.45
CA ARG A 138 -6.41 12.34 5.40
C ARG A 138 -5.13 13.18 5.32
N GLY A 139 -4.42 13.35 6.44
CA GLY A 139 -3.14 14.09 6.51
C GLY A 139 -1.88 13.29 6.18
N VAL A 140 -2.00 12.04 5.70
CA VAL A 140 -0.86 11.14 5.42
C VAL A 140 -0.95 10.62 3.98
N TRP A 141 0.19 10.52 3.29
CA TRP A 141 0.25 10.01 1.90
C TRP A 141 -0.49 8.67 1.70
N ARG A 142 -0.50 7.78 2.70
CA ARG A 142 -1.24 6.50 2.68
C ARG A 142 -2.77 6.65 2.61
N GLY A 143 -3.30 7.82 2.96
CA GLY A 143 -4.71 8.17 2.94
C GLY A 143 -5.22 8.72 1.61
N ALA A 144 -4.35 9.02 0.65
CA ALA A 144 -4.71 9.76 -0.56
C ALA A 144 -5.82 9.11 -1.42
N LEU A 145 -6.08 7.81 -1.25
CA LEU A 145 -7.16 7.12 -1.96
C LEU A 145 -8.57 7.54 -1.52
N ILE A 146 -8.74 8.11 -0.31
CA ILE A 146 -10.05 8.52 0.20
C ILE A 146 -10.69 9.60 -0.66
N GLU A 147 -9.90 10.51 -1.24
CA GLU A 147 -10.41 11.58 -2.10
C GLU A 147 -11.09 11.02 -3.35
N TYR A 148 -10.58 9.93 -3.92
CA TYR A 148 -11.25 9.27 -5.05
C TYR A 148 -12.56 8.58 -4.64
N ILE A 149 -12.67 8.14 -3.38
CA ILE A 149 -13.86 7.45 -2.86
C ILE A 149 -14.98 8.45 -2.53
N GLU A 150 -14.62 9.55 -1.85
CA GLU A 150 -15.56 10.56 -1.37
C GLU A 150 -15.90 11.62 -2.43
N HIS A 151 -14.92 11.99 -3.26
CA HIS A 151 -15.04 13.07 -4.25
C HIS A 151 -14.54 12.66 -5.66
N PRO A 152 -15.03 11.55 -6.23
CA PRO A 152 -14.58 11.08 -7.54
C PRO A 152 -14.76 12.12 -8.66
N GLU A 153 -15.74 13.01 -8.56
CA GLU A 153 -16.03 14.09 -9.50
C GLU A 153 -14.88 15.09 -9.65
N ARG A 154 -14.00 15.20 -8.65
CA ARG A 154 -12.81 16.08 -8.71
C ARG A 154 -11.69 15.52 -9.59
N PHE A 155 -11.80 14.26 -10.05
CA PHE A 155 -10.75 13.54 -10.74
C PHE A 155 -11.20 12.97 -12.11
N PRO A 156 -11.74 13.79 -13.03
CA PRO A 156 -12.35 13.31 -14.27
C PRO A 156 -11.38 12.59 -15.22
N ASN A 157 -10.07 12.82 -15.07
CA ASN A 157 -9.04 12.18 -15.89
C ASN A 157 -8.54 10.83 -15.33
N GLN A 158 -8.72 10.62 -14.03
CA GLN A 158 -8.26 9.43 -13.32
C GLN A 158 -9.39 8.44 -13.05
N VAL A 159 -10.60 8.93 -12.77
CA VAL A 159 -11.78 8.11 -12.50
C VAL A 159 -12.38 7.62 -13.82
N LEU A 160 -12.53 6.30 -13.94
CA LEU A 160 -13.05 5.64 -15.14
C LEU A 160 -14.52 5.23 -14.98
N ARG A 161 -14.92 4.87 -13.76
CA ARG A 161 -16.28 4.40 -13.46
C ARG A 161 -16.59 4.63 -11.98
N VAL A 162 -17.80 5.09 -11.69
CA VAL A 162 -18.34 5.24 -10.34
C VAL A 162 -19.62 4.44 -10.25
N THR A 163 -19.76 3.62 -9.21
CA THR A 163 -21.00 2.91 -8.88
C THR A 163 -21.42 3.25 -7.46
N ALA A 164 -22.56 2.71 -7.02
CA ALA A 164 -22.97 2.77 -5.62
C ALA A 164 -21.96 2.09 -4.69
N HIS A 165 -21.20 1.10 -5.18
CA HIS A 165 -20.33 0.26 -4.37
C HIS A 165 -18.83 0.56 -4.53
N THR A 166 -18.40 1.03 -5.71
CA THR A 166 -16.98 1.14 -6.05
C THR A 166 -16.65 2.38 -6.88
N VAL A 167 -15.37 2.77 -6.86
CA VAL A 167 -14.77 3.72 -7.79
C VAL A 167 -13.60 3.02 -8.49
N LEU A 168 -13.61 3.01 -9.82
CA LEU A 168 -12.50 2.50 -10.64
C LEU A 168 -11.63 3.66 -11.09
N ILE A 169 -10.34 3.62 -10.79
CA ILE A 169 -9.37 4.66 -11.15
C ILE A 169 -8.16 4.10 -11.87
N LYS A 170 -7.46 4.96 -12.63
CA LYS A 170 -6.10 4.69 -13.11
C LYS A 170 -5.10 4.79 -11.94
N ASP A 171 -4.20 3.81 -11.81
CA ASP A 171 -3.09 3.91 -10.86
C ASP A 171 -2.13 5.03 -11.30
N ALA A 172 -1.75 5.94 -10.39
CA ALA A 172 -0.86 7.06 -10.69
C ALA A 172 0.60 6.65 -10.96
N PHE A 173 0.97 5.42 -10.58
CA PHE A 173 2.28 4.80 -10.75
C PHE A 173 2.11 3.41 -11.39
N PRO A 174 1.56 3.32 -12.62
CA PRO A 174 1.15 2.06 -13.22
C PRO A 174 2.32 1.09 -13.35
N LYS A 175 2.16 -0.18 -12.97
CA LYS A 175 3.23 -1.19 -13.00
C LYS A 175 3.23 -2.04 -14.28
N SER A 176 2.26 -1.82 -15.16
CA SER A 176 2.06 -2.50 -16.43
C SER A 176 1.39 -1.55 -17.42
N THR A 177 1.21 -1.99 -18.67
CA THR A 177 0.48 -1.27 -19.71
C THR A 177 -0.90 -0.80 -19.23
N ILE A 178 -1.67 -1.70 -18.61
CA ILE A 178 -2.90 -1.37 -17.88
C ILE A 178 -2.67 -1.59 -16.40
N HIS A 179 -2.95 -0.59 -15.58
CA HIS A 179 -2.98 -0.75 -14.13
C HIS A 179 -4.02 0.17 -13.52
N LEU A 180 -5.11 -0.43 -13.04
CA LEU A 180 -6.23 0.24 -12.43
C LEU A 180 -6.40 -0.22 -10.98
N LEU A 181 -7.05 0.62 -10.17
CA LEU A 181 -7.44 0.31 -8.81
C LEU A 181 -8.97 0.40 -8.71
N LEU A 182 -9.60 -0.67 -8.22
CA LEU A 182 -11.01 -0.67 -7.82
C LEU A 182 -11.08 -0.44 -6.31
N LEU A 183 -11.69 0.68 -5.93
CA LEU A 183 -11.78 1.18 -4.57
C LEU A 183 -13.20 0.96 -4.04
N PRO A 184 -13.40 0.13 -3.01
CA PRO A 184 -14.69 0.00 -2.34
C PRO A 184 -15.09 1.30 -1.64
N ARG A 185 -16.37 1.65 -1.72
CA ARG A 185 -16.93 2.88 -1.10
C ARG A 185 -17.52 2.65 0.29
N SER A 186 -17.69 1.39 0.70
CA SER A 186 -18.29 1.05 1.98
C SER A 186 -17.39 1.45 3.15
N PRO A 187 -17.83 2.37 4.04
CA PRO A 187 -17.03 2.79 5.20
C PRO A 187 -16.72 1.65 6.17
N ALA A 188 -17.56 0.61 6.19
CA ALA A 188 -17.35 -0.59 6.99
C ALA A 188 -16.16 -1.44 6.50
N HIS A 189 -15.74 -1.29 5.24
CA HIS A 189 -14.77 -2.19 4.61
C HIS A 189 -13.51 -1.48 4.11
N TYR A 190 -13.61 -0.22 3.70
CA TYR A 190 -12.57 0.45 2.93
C TYR A 190 -11.24 0.69 3.68
N LEU A 191 -11.17 0.47 5.00
CA LEU A 191 -9.99 0.60 5.85
C LEU A 191 -9.56 -0.75 6.44
N LEU A 192 -10.32 -1.81 6.15
CA LEU A 192 -10.00 -3.15 6.59
C LEU A 192 -8.88 -3.74 5.73
N HIS A 193 -8.09 -4.61 6.37
CA HIS A 193 -7.15 -5.46 5.65
C HIS A 193 -7.90 -6.35 4.63
N PRO A 194 -7.36 -6.63 3.42
CA PRO A 194 -8.06 -7.43 2.42
C PRO A 194 -8.57 -8.78 2.93
N HIS A 195 -7.78 -9.48 3.75
CA HIS A 195 -8.17 -10.76 4.35
C HIS A 195 -9.40 -10.63 5.25
N THR A 196 -9.50 -9.54 6.02
CA THR A 196 -10.64 -9.27 6.91
C THR A 196 -11.85 -8.76 6.13
N ALA A 197 -11.63 -7.82 5.20
CA ALA A 197 -12.71 -7.26 4.40
C ALA A 197 -13.44 -8.33 3.57
N PHE A 198 -12.68 -9.23 2.95
CA PHE A 198 -13.23 -10.27 2.09
C PHE A 198 -13.70 -11.53 2.83
N ALA A 199 -13.67 -11.53 4.17
CA ALA A 199 -14.38 -12.53 4.97
C ALA A 199 -15.90 -12.31 4.95
N ASP A 200 -16.37 -11.07 4.72
CA ASP A 200 -17.78 -10.80 4.42
C ASP A 200 -18.13 -11.30 3.02
N ALA A 201 -18.92 -12.38 2.95
CA ALA A 201 -19.31 -13.02 1.70
C ALA A 201 -20.16 -12.13 0.79
N SER A 202 -21.00 -11.27 1.36
CA SER A 202 -21.87 -10.36 0.61
C SER A 202 -21.07 -9.23 -0.03
N PHE A 203 -20.12 -8.68 0.72
CA PHE A 203 -19.18 -7.69 0.24
C PHE A 203 -18.26 -8.28 -0.84
N LEU A 204 -17.67 -9.45 -0.60
CA LEU A 204 -16.80 -10.12 -1.58
C LEU A 204 -17.54 -10.42 -2.89
N THR A 205 -18.79 -10.90 -2.82
CA THR A 205 -19.62 -11.14 -4.02
C THR A 205 -19.82 -9.86 -4.83
N THR A 206 -20.11 -8.75 -4.14
CA THR A 206 -20.28 -7.44 -4.77
C THR A 206 -18.98 -6.97 -5.43
N ILE A 207 -17.85 -7.06 -4.73
CA ILE A 207 -16.54 -6.65 -5.25
C ILE A 207 -16.09 -7.53 -6.43
N ARG A 208 -16.42 -8.82 -6.43
CA ARG A 208 -16.16 -9.71 -7.57
C ARG A 208 -16.91 -9.29 -8.82
N ALA A 209 -18.19 -8.97 -8.70
CA ALA A 209 -18.99 -8.50 -9.83
C ALA A 209 -18.44 -7.18 -10.39
N GLU A 210 -18.11 -6.22 -9.52
CA GLU A 210 -17.54 -4.93 -9.91
C GLU A 210 -16.14 -5.08 -10.54
N ALA A 211 -15.32 -5.99 -10.01
CA ALA A 211 -13.99 -6.27 -10.53
C ALA A 211 -14.03 -7.01 -11.86
N ALA A 212 -15.02 -7.87 -12.10
CA ALA A 212 -15.22 -8.52 -13.39
C ALA A 212 -15.54 -7.49 -14.49
N GLU A 213 -16.41 -6.52 -14.20
CA GLU A 213 -16.71 -5.43 -15.14
C GLU A 213 -15.49 -4.51 -15.35
N ALA A 214 -14.76 -4.19 -14.28
CA ALA A 214 -13.50 -3.44 -14.40
C ALA A 214 -12.45 -4.18 -15.23
N ALA A 215 -12.34 -5.50 -15.10
CA ALA A 215 -11.44 -6.33 -15.90
C ALA A 215 -11.85 -6.36 -17.38
N ARG A 216 -13.15 -6.36 -17.67
CA ARG A 216 -13.67 -6.23 -19.06
C ARG A 216 -13.28 -4.90 -19.69
N LEU A 217 -13.41 -3.80 -18.94
CA LEU A 217 -12.97 -2.47 -19.39
C LEU A 217 -11.44 -2.42 -19.59
N ALA A 218 -10.67 -3.01 -18.67
CA ALA A 218 -9.22 -3.11 -18.79
C ALA A 218 -8.79 -3.93 -20.01
N ALA A 219 -9.46 -5.04 -20.29
CA ALA A 219 -9.21 -5.88 -21.46
C ALA A 219 -9.54 -5.15 -22.76
N ALA A 220 -10.66 -4.42 -22.80
CA ALA A 220 -11.04 -3.61 -23.96
C ALA A 220 -10.01 -2.49 -24.22
N GLU A 221 -9.51 -1.83 -23.17
CA GLU A 221 -8.47 -0.80 -23.30
C GLU A 221 -7.12 -1.41 -23.72
N LEU A 222 -6.77 -2.59 -23.21
CA LEU A 222 -5.58 -3.32 -23.65
C LEU A 222 -5.69 -3.69 -25.14
N ALA A 223 -6.84 -4.20 -25.58
CA ALA A 223 -7.13 -4.49 -26.97
C ALA A 223 -7.07 -3.23 -27.84
N ARG A 224 -7.57 -2.09 -27.35
CA ARG A 224 -7.48 -0.81 -28.07
C ARG A 224 -6.03 -0.35 -28.26
N GLN A 225 -5.18 -0.54 -27.25
CA GLN A 225 -3.77 -0.12 -27.30
C GLN A 225 -2.88 -1.06 -28.11
N LEU A 226 -3.10 -2.37 -28.00
CA LEU A 226 -2.21 -3.39 -28.54
C LEU A 226 -2.80 -4.20 -29.69
N GLY A 227 -4.08 -3.98 -30.01
CA GLY A 227 -4.85 -4.75 -30.99
C GLY A 227 -4.19 -4.86 -32.34
N SER A 228 -3.68 -3.74 -32.86
CA SER A 228 -3.07 -3.62 -34.18
C SER A 228 -1.73 -4.37 -34.32
N PHE A 229 -1.11 -4.77 -33.21
CA PHE A 229 0.13 -5.56 -33.26
C PHE A 229 -0.15 -7.07 -33.26
N SER A 230 -1.34 -7.49 -32.83
CA SER A 230 -1.65 -8.90 -32.58
C SER A 230 -1.86 -9.69 -33.87
N ALA A 231 -1.07 -10.74 -34.02
CA ALA A 231 -1.21 -11.73 -35.08
C ALA A 231 -2.60 -12.39 -35.07
N SER A 232 -3.12 -12.67 -33.89
CA SER A 232 -4.43 -13.27 -33.67
C SER A 232 -5.59 -12.35 -34.08
N ASN A 233 -5.37 -11.03 -34.17
CA ASN A 233 -6.38 -10.08 -34.63
C ASN A 233 -6.41 -9.90 -36.16
N ARG A 234 -5.38 -10.34 -36.91
CA ARG A 234 -5.27 -10.05 -38.35
C ARG A 234 -6.52 -10.38 -39.16
N ALA A 235 -7.06 -11.59 -39.00
CA ALA A 235 -8.26 -12.01 -39.73
C ALA A 235 -9.49 -11.15 -39.35
N ARG A 236 -9.57 -10.72 -38.09
CA ARG A 236 -10.63 -9.84 -37.58
C ARG A 236 -10.48 -8.43 -38.14
N ASP A 237 -9.28 -7.88 -38.12
CA ASP A 237 -9.00 -6.53 -38.62
C ASP A 237 -9.22 -6.43 -40.13
N GLU A 238 -8.82 -7.45 -40.89
CA GLU A 238 -9.12 -7.55 -42.32
C GLU A 238 -10.63 -7.62 -42.60
N ALA A 239 -11.38 -8.38 -41.80
CA ALA A 239 -12.83 -8.47 -41.91
C ALA A 239 -13.51 -7.12 -41.59
N VAL A 240 -13.06 -6.42 -40.54
CA VAL A 240 -13.50 -5.05 -40.23
C VAL A 240 -13.21 -4.10 -41.38
N GLY A 241 -11.99 -4.15 -41.95
CA GLY A 241 -11.59 -3.32 -43.11
C GLY A 241 -12.44 -3.57 -44.36
N ARG A 242 -13.02 -4.76 -44.50
CA ARG A 242 -13.97 -5.12 -45.58
C ARG A 242 -15.43 -4.78 -45.25
N GLY A 243 -15.72 -4.18 -44.09
CA GLY A 243 -17.07 -3.83 -43.67
C GLY A 243 -17.92 -5.03 -43.22
N VAL A 244 -17.29 -6.13 -42.79
CA VAL A 244 -18.02 -7.28 -42.21
C VAL A 244 -18.70 -6.82 -40.91
N PRO A 245 -20.01 -7.12 -40.73
CA PRO A 245 -20.73 -6.67 -39.55
C PRO A 245 -20.25 -7.39 -38.26
N PRO A 246 -20.37 -6.76 -37.08
CA PRO A 246 -19.77 -7.24 -35.84
C PRO A 246 -20.14 -8.68 -35.43
N ASP A 247 -21.36 -9.11 -35.73
CA ASP A 247 -21.90 -10.44 -35.47
C ASP A 247 -21.29 -11.56 -36.33
N ARG A 248 -20.58 -11.18 -37.41
CA ARG A 248 -19.93 -12.10 -38.35
C ARG A 248 -18.40 -11.97 -38.38
N LEU A 249 -17.83 -11.17 -37.48
CA LEU A 249 -16.38 -11.02 -37.38
C LEU A 249 -15.74 -12.30 -36.83
N PRO A 250 -14.60 -12.75 -37.38
CA PRO A 250 -13.86 -13.86 -36.80
C PRO A 250 -13.37 -13.49 -35.38
N PRO A 251 -13.10 -14.49 -34.54
CA PRO A 251 -12.55 -14.26 -33.21
C PRO A 251 -11.19 -13.57 -33.32
N GLY A 252 -10.92 -12.64 -32.40
CA GLY A 252 -9.60 -12.05 -32.19
C GLY A 252 -8.93 -12.64 -30.95
N ARG A 253 -7.85 -12.01 -30.52
CA ARG A 253 -7.18 -12.34 -29.25
C ARG A 253 -8.11 -12.11 -28.06
N ASP A 254 -8.10 -13.06 -27.13
CA ASP A 254 -8.78 -12.92 -25.84
C ASP A 254 -7.91 -12.13 -24.84
N TYR A 255 -8.04 -10.80 -24.85
CA TYR A 255 -7.34 -9.91 -23.92
C TYR A 255 -7.81 -10.05 -22.47
N ALA A 256 -8.96 -10.68 -22.18
CA ALA A 256 -9.41 -10.85 -20.81
C ALA A 256 -8.47 -11.77 -20.02
N ARG A 257 -7.86 -12.76 -20.68
CA ARG A 257 -6.87 -13.68 -20.09
C ARG A 257 -5.55 -12.99 -19.70
N GLU A 258 -5.34 -11.79 -20.21
CA GLU A 258 -4.16 -10.98 -19.93
C GLU A 258 -4.35 -10.03 -18.76
N ILE A 259 -5.54 -9.99 -18.17
CA ILE A 259 -5.85 -9.15 -17.02
C ILE A 259 -5.86 -9.98 -15.75
N ARG A 260 -5.10 -9.51 -14.76
CA ARG A 260 -5.05 -10.08 -13.42
C ARG A 260 -5.81 -9.21 -12.45
N VAL A 261 -6.55 -9.85 -11.56
CA VAL A 261 -7.40 -9.20 -10.55
C VAL A 261 -7.04 -9.72 -9.17
N GLY A 262 -6.67 -8.85 -8.25
CA GLY A 262 -6.25 -9.27 -6.91
C GLY A 262 -5.78 -8.13 -6.01
N THR A 263 -5.36 -8.48 -4.81
CA THR A 263 -4.83 -7.53 -3.83
C THR A 263 -3.37 -7.86 -3.51
N HIS A 264 -2.65 -6.87 -3.01
CA HIS A 264 -1.42 -7.17 -2.28
C HIS A 264 -1.78 -7.75 -0.91
N ALA A 265 -1.06 -8.79 -0.49
CA ALA A 265 -1.23 -9.41 0.82
C ALA A 265 -0.97 -8.41 1.96
N HIS A 266 -0.07 -7.44 1.76
CA HIS A 266 0.13 -6.30 2.66
C HIS A 266 0.05 -4.99 1.86
N PRO A 267 -1.11 -4.31 1.86
CA PRO A 267 -1.31 -3.09 1.09
C PRO A 267 -0.34 -1.96 1.46
N SER A 268 0.12 -1.20 0.45
CA SER A 268 0.98 -0.02 0.68
C SER A 268 0.19 1.24 1.05
N MET A 269 -1.08 1.31 0.65
CA MET A 269 -2.03 2.37 0.99
C MET A 269 -2.98 1.87 2.07
N ALA A 270 -3.55 2.79 2.86
CA ALA A 270 -4.45 2.43 3.95
C ALA A 270 -5.79 1.88 3.44
N HIS A 271 -6.30 2.45 2.35
CA HIS A 271 -7.60 2.05 1.83
C HIS A 271 -7.52 0.76 1.04
N LEU A 272 -8.48 -0.13 1.22
CA LEU A 272 -8.64 -1.34 0.44
C LEU A 272 -8.72 -1.00 -1.06
N HIS A 273 -7.90 -1.67 -1.86
CA HIS A 273 -7.88 -1.52 -3.30
C HIS A 273 -7.61 -2.86 -3.97
N VAL A 274 -8.41 -3.19 -4.97
CA VAL A 274 -8.18 -4.33 -5.85
C VAL A 274 -7.46 -3.84 -7.09
N HIS A 275 -6.32 -4.45 -7.40
CA HIS A 275 -5.57 -4.21 -8.61
C HIS A 275 -6.25 -4.92 -9.79
N ILE A 276 -6.43 -4.19 -10.89
CA ILE A 276 -6.78 -4.74 -12.20
C ILE A 276 -5.62 -4.38 -13.13
N ILE A 277 -4.79 -5.36 -13.47
CA ILE A 277 -3.46 -5.12 -14.05
C ILE A 277 -3.18 -6.09 -15.20
N SER A 278 -2.60 -5.60 -16.30
CA SER A 278 -2.11 -6.47 -17.37
C SER A 278 -0.85 -7.22 -16.94
N ARG A 279 -0.52 -8.34 -17.59
CA ARG A 279 0.60 -9.22 -17.17
C ARG A 279 2.00 -8.71 -17.53
N ASP A 280 2.11 -7.77 -18.46
CA ASP A 280 3.38 -7.40 -19.12
C ASP A 280 4.46 -6.88 -18.16
N MET A 281 4.07 -6.24 -17.05
CA MET A 281 4.95 -5.61 -16.07
C MET A 281 5.95 -4.63 -16.70
N ARG A 282 5.59 -4.06 -17.86
CA ARG A 282 6.43 -3.18 -18.66
C ARG A 282 6.06 -1.73 -18.37
N SER A 283 6.79 -1.12 -17.44
CA SER A 283 6.60 0.29 -17.07
C SER A 283 7.85 0.88 -16.44
N GLU A 284 8.08 2.17 -16.70
CA GLU A 284 9.12 2.96 -16.04
C GLU A 284 8.92 3.08 -14.51
N ARG A 285 7.69 2.85 -14.02
CA ARG A 285 7.36 2.89 -12.58
C ARG A 285 7.70 1.57 -11.87
N VAL A 286 8.08 0.52 -12.60
CA VAL A 286 8.69 -0.68 -12.01
C VAL A 286 10.18 -0.38 -11.79
N LYS A 287 10.50 0.14 -10.59
CA LYS A 287 11.82 0.71 -10.26
C LYS A 287 12.72 -0.23 -9.46
N HIS A 288 12.16 -1.23 -8.79
CA HIS A 288 12.94 -2.12 -7.92
C HIS A 288 12.25 -3.47 -7.75
N ARG A 289 13.00 -4.45 -7.21
CA ARG A 289 12.56 -5.82 -6.96
C ARG A 289 11.19 -5.91 -6.30
N LYS A 290 10.95 -5.14 -5.23
CA LYS A 290 9.66 -5.15 -4.53
C LYS A 290 8.48 -4.77 -5.44
N HIS A 291 8.64 -3.85 -6.40
CA HIS A 291 7.56 -3.50 -7.34
C HIS A 291 7.26 -4.64 -8.31
N TYR A 292 8.25 -5.46 -8.66
CA TYR A 292 8.04 -6.59 -9.55
C TYR A 292 7.47 -7.78 -8.79
N ASN A 293 8.12 -8.16 -7.69
CA ASN A 293 7.75 -9.32 -6.88
C ASN A 293 6.39 -9.14 -6.20
N SER A 294 5.96 -7.92 -5.88
CA SER A 294 4.63 -7.71 -5.29
C SER A 294 3.51 -8.16 -6.22
N PHE A 295 3.75 -8.19 -7.55
CA PHE A 295 2.80 -8.70 -8.53
C PHE A 295 3.15 -10.10 -9.05
N ASN A 296 4.41 -10.54 -9.01
CA ASN A 296 4.85 -11.81 -9.64
C ASN A 296 5.21 -12.91 -8.64
N THR A 297 4.70 -12.82 -7.42
CA THR A 297 4.82 -13.85 -6.37
C THR A 297 3.48 -13.99 -5.64
N PRO A 298 3.32 -14.97 -4.73
CA PRO A 298 2.12 -15.10 -3.89
C PRO A 298 1.82 -13.90 -2.96
N PHE A 299 2.66 -12.85 -2.99
CA PHE A 299 2.32 -11.54 -2.43
C PHE A 299 1.13 -10.88 -3.15
N PHE A 300 0.93 -11.18 -4.43
CA PHE A 300 -0.30 -10.86 -5.12
C PHE A 300 -1.32 -11.99 -4.89
N VAL A 301 -2.37 -11.70 -4.15
CA VAL A 301 -3.44 -12.65 -3.85
C VAL A 301 -4.58 -12.43 -4.85
N PRO A 302 -4.87 -13.41 -5.74
CA PRO A 302 -5.99 -13.31 -6.66
C PRO A 302 -7.32 -13.07 -5.94
N LEU A 303 -8.19 -12.23 -6.50
CA LEU A 303 -9.51 -11.97 -5.91
C LEU A 303 -10.39 -13.23 -5.88
N ALA A 304 -10.16 -14.15 -6.81
CA ALA A 304 -10.83 -15.44 -6.89
C ALA A 304 -10.50 -16.37 -5.69
N ASP A 305 -9.37 -16.14 -5.02
CA ASP A 305 -8.91 -17.03 -3.94
C ASP A 305 -9.50 -16.66 -2.57
N TYR A 306 -10.16 -15.50 -2.46
CA TYR A 306 -10.82 -15.08 -1.23
C TYR A 306 -12.17 -15.80 -0.98
N PRO A 307 -12.63 -15.93 0.26
CA PRO A 307 -11.86 -15.73 1.49
C PRO A 307 -10.74 -16.77 1.60
N LEU A 308 -9.57 -16.35 2.08
CA LEU A 308 -8.48 -17.28 2.37
C LEU A 308 -8.86 -18.13 3.59
N ALA A 309 -8.49 -19.41 3.61
CA ALA A 309 -8.61 -20.23 4.82
C ALA A 309 -7.79 -19.64 5.97
N GLU A 310 -8.15 -19.93 7.23
CA GLU A 310 -7.46 -19.38 8.41
C GLU A 310 -6.01 -19.87 8.54
N ASP A 311 -5.73 -21.09 8.08
CA ASP A 311 -4.41 -21.72 8.03
C ASP A 311 -3.66 -21.47 6.71
N ASP A 312 -4.17 -20.61 5.82
CA ASP A 312 -3.52 -20.29 4.57
C ASP A 312 -2.22 -19.50 4.82
N VAL A 313 -1.09 -20.08 4.42
CA VAL A 313 0.27 -19.49 4.56
C VAL A 313 0.36 -18.07 3.97
N ARG A 314 -0.51 -17.69 3.03
CA ARG A 314 -0.55 -16.34 2.45
C ARG A 314 -0.98 -15.28 3.46
N ARG A 315 -1.61 -15.66 4.58
CA ARG A 315 -1.91 -14.77 5.71
C ARG A 315 -0.67 -14.47 6.57
N GLU A 316 0.39 -15.28 6.46
CA GLU A 316 1.58 -15.13 7.29
C GLU A 316 2.49 -13.99 6.80
N THR A 317 2.75 -13.02 7.68
CA THR A 317 3.63 -11.88 7.40
C THR A 317 5.05 -12.31 6.99
N GLY A 318 5.59 -13.35 7.63
CA GLY A 318 6.91 -13.89 7.32
C GLY A 318 7.01 -14.43 5.89
N TYR A 319 6.04 -15.27 5.50
CA TYR A 319 5.91 -15.81 4.15
C TYR A 319 5.81 -14.69 3.10
N GLN A 320 4.99 -13.68 3.37
CA GLN A 320 4.80 -12.58 2.42
C GLN A 320 6.02 -11.66 2.29
N ASN A 321 6.72 -11.40 3.39
CA ASN A 321 7.99 -10.66 3.34
C ASN A 321 9.08 -11.43 2.59
N ALA A 322 9.11 -12.77 2.71
CA ALA A 322 10.02 -13.62 1.95
C ALA A 322 9.71 -13.54 0.45
N ASN A 323 8.43 -13.59 0.05
CA ASN A 323 8.01 -13.45 -1.34
C ASN A 323 8.52 -12.17 -2.01
N LEU A 324 8.51 -11.03 -1.30
CA LEU A 324 9.05 -9.77 -1.83
C LEU A 324 10.57 -9.80 -2.06
N ARG A 325 11.30 -10.68 -1.36
CA ARG A 325 12.77 -10.80 -1.43
C ARG A 325 13.25 -11.91 -2.37
N ARG A 326 12.34 -12.75 -2.87
CA ARG A 326 12.64 -13.83 -3.82
C ARG A 326 13.44 -13.33 -5.02
N GLU A 327 14.14 -14.27 -5.64
CA GLU A 327 14.77 -14.00 -6.92
C GLU A 327 13.76 -13.52 -7.96
N LEU A 328 14.26 -12.75 -8.91
CA LEU A 328 13.49 -12.22 -10.01
C LEU A 328 13.30 -13.31 -11.07
N VAL A 329 12.04 -13.68 -11.32
CA VAL A 329 11.67 -14.70 -12.32
C VAL A 329 10.72 -14.09 -13.33
N CYS A 330 10.99 -14.26 -14.63
CA CYS A 330 10.10 -13.75 -15.68
C CYS A 330 8.72 -14.41 -15.59
N TRP A 331 7.67 -13.58 -15.68
CA TRP A 331 6.27 -14.01 -15.61
C TRP A 331 5.84 -14.86 -16.82
N ARG A 332 6.51 -14.70 -17.97
CA ARG A 332 6.17 -15.37 -19.25
C ARG A 332 7.02 -16.63 -19.44
N CYS A 333 8.34 -16.51 -19.57
CA CYS A 333 9.22 -17.66 -19.84
C CYS A 333 9.76 -18.41 -18.61
N GLY A 334 9.57 -17.88 -17.39
CA GLY A 334 10.08 -18.52 -16.17
C GLY A 334 11.59 -18.40 -15.96
N ARG A 335 12.32 -17.65 -16.80
CA ARG A 335 13.77 -17.44 -16.63
C ARG A 335 14.08 -16.70 -15.33
N ALA A 336 15.06 -17.20 -14.58
CA ALA A 336 15.56 -16.58 -13.36
C ALA A 336 16.68 -15.56 -13.63
N PHE A 337 16.62 -14.44 -12.94
CA PHE A 337 17.57 -13.33 -13.00
C PHE A 337 18.28 -13.08 -11.67
N GLY A 338 18.00 -13.89 -10.64
CA GLY A 338 18.53 -13.68 -9.30
C GLY A 338 18.19 -12.27 -8.80
N ASN A 339 19.24 -11.47 -8.56
CA ASN A 339 19.10 -10.09 -8.09
C ASN A 339 19.28 -9.03 -9.20
N ARG A 340 19.46 -9.44 -10.46
CA ARG A 340 19.84 -8.57 -11.60
C ARG A 340 18.63 -7.88 -12.21
N PHE A 341 18.11 -6.87 -11.51
CA PHE A 341 16.88 -6.15 -11.89
C PHE A 341 16.97 -5.45 -13.25
N ALA A 342 18.13 -4.88 -13.61
CA ALA A 342 18.32 -4.25 -14.90
C ALA A 342 18.24 -5.25 -16.08
N GLU A 343 18.73 -6.48 -15.89
CA GLU A 343 18.63 -7.54 -16.89
C GLU A 343 17.20 -8.03 -17.06
N LEU A 344 16.46 -8.22 -15.95
CA LEU A 344 15.03 -8.52 -16.01
C LEU A 344 14.29 -7.42 -16.78
N LYS A 345 14.57 -6.15 -16.48
CA LYS A 345 13.92 -5.03 -17.18
C LYS A 345 14.15 -5.04 -18.68
N ARG A 346 15.37 -5.31 -19.14
CA ARG A 346 15.67 -5.44 -20.57
C ARG A 346 14.92 -6.63 -21.18
N HIS A 347 14.91 -7.76 -20.48
CA HIS A 347 14.19 -8.94 -20.91
C HIS A 347 12.66 -8.72 -21.00
N LEU A 348 12.07 -7.95 -20.08
CA LEU A 348 10.63 -7.62 -20.13
C LEU A 348 10.27 -6.77 -21.37
N GLU A 349 11.20 -5.99 -21.93
CA GLU A 349 10.94 -5.29 -23.20
C GLU A 349 10.91 -6.27 -24.38
N GLU A 350 11.79 -7.28 -24.38
CA GLU A 350 11.79 -8.37 -25.39
C GLU A 350 10.49 -9.17 -25.31
N GLU A 351 10.14 -9.62 -24.10
CA GLU A 351 8.90 -10.35 -23.80
C GLU A 351 7.66 -9.53 -24.21
N PHE A 352 7.67 -8.22 -23.98
CA PHE A 352 6.55 -7.35 -24.39
C PHE A 352 6.38 -7.28 -25.90
N VAL A 353 7.48 -7.21 -26.67
CA VAL A 353 7.44 -7.17 -28.13
C VAL A 353 6.86 -8.47 -28.69
N GLU A 354 7.27 -9.61 -28.16
CA GLU A 354 6.72 -10.91 -28.56
C GLU A 354 5.26 -11.04 -28.13
N TRP A 355 4.97 -10.79 -26.86
CA TRP A 355 3.65 -10.96 -26.28
C TRP A 355 2.60 -10.06 -26.92
N ARG A 356 2.90 -8.81 -27.29
CA ARG A 356 1.93 -7.95 -27.99
C ARG A 356 1.66 -8.38 -29.43
N ALA A 357 2.59 -9.12 -30.03
CA ALA A 357 2.52 -9.59 -31.42
C ALA A 357 1.74 -10.90 -31.57
N GLU A 358 1.53 -11.64 -30.47
CA GLU A 358 0.56 -12.75 -30.40
C GLU A 358 -0.86 -12.24 -30.68
#